data_AF-A0A8S0VHZ0-F1
#
_entry.id   AF-A0A8S0VHZ0-F1
#
_cell.length_a   1.000
_cell.length_b   1.000
_cell.length_c   1.000
_cell.angle_alpha   90.00
_cell.angle_beta   90.00
_cell.angle_gamma   90.00
#
_symmetry.space_group_name_H-M   'P 1'
#
loop_
_entity.id
_entity.type
_entity.pdbx_description
1 polymer ?
#
loop_
_entity_poly.entity_id
_entity_poly.type
_entity_poly.pdbx_seq_one_letter_code
_entity_poly.pdbx_strand_id
1 'polypeptide(L)' 'MALRERERRDAWASEDGGRSKVTLQTSMGSFTIEMYYDHAPKTCRNFIELACRGYYDNVKFHRIVKVSLFV' A
#
# COMPACT_ATOMS: atom_id res chain seq x y z
N MET A 1 30.02 -1.03 6.54
CA MET A 1 29.30 -1.23 5.26
C MET A 1 27.91 -1.87 5.42
N ALA A 2 27.62 -2.70 6.44
CA ALA A 2 26.32 -3.38 6.61
C ALA A 2 25.23 -2.60 7.40
N LEU A 3 25.52 -1.38 7.86
CA LEU A 3 24.60 -0.60 8.73
C LEU A 3 23.62 0.29 7.94
N ARG A 4 23.91 0.58 6.67
CA ARG A 4 23.08 1.44 5.80
C ARG A 4 21.81 0.76 5.26
N GLU A 5 21.70 -0.56 5.41
CA GLU A 5 20.57 -1.34 4.88
C GLU A 5 19.48 -1.62 5.91
N ARG A 6 19.78 -1.50 7.21
CA ARG A 6 18.80 -1.65 8.28
C ARG A 6 17.89 -0.41 8.40
N GLU A 7 18.46 0.79 8.34
CA GLU A 7 17.72 2.06 8.45
C GLU A 7 16.67 2.26 7.34
N ARG A 8 16.87 1.67 6.15
CA ARG A 8 15.87 1.69 5.08
C ARG A 8 14.65 0.81 5.34
N ARG A 9 14.76 -0.22 6.18
CA ARG A 9 13.60 -1.09 6.52
C ARG A 9 12.62 -0.38 7.44
N ASP A 10 13.12 0.52 8.28
CA ASP A 10 12.34 1.19 9.30
C ASP A 10 11.74 2.52 8.81
N ALA A 11 12.16 3.01 7.64
CA ALA A 11 11.66 4.25 7.03
C ALA A 11 10.17 4.21 6.61
N TRP A 12 9.52 3.05 6.66
CA TRP A 12 8.09 2.88 6.34
C TRP A 12 7.23 2.55 7.55
N ALA A 13 7.83 2.48 8.74
CA ALA A 13 7.10 2.41 9.99
C ALA A 13 6.73 3.83 10.41
N SER A 14 5.43 4.12 10.50
CA SER A 14 4.96 5.36 11.13
C SER A 14 5.37 5.38 12.61
N GLU A 15 5.72 6.57 13.13
CA GLU A 15 6.09 6.78 14.54
C GLU A 15 4.95 6.41 15.51
N ASP A 16 3.71 6.55 15.07
CA ASP A 16 2.56 5.88 15.67
C ASP A 16 2.63 4.41 15.26
N GLY A 17 2.78 3.48 16.21
CA GLY A 17 2.82 2.02 16.00
C GLY A 17 1.58 1.39 15.34
N GLY A 18 0.79 2.16 14.60
CA GLY A 18 -0.35 1.78 13.81
C GLY A 18 -0.01 1.58 12.34
N ARG A 19 -0.14 0.33 11.89
CA ARG A 19 -0.60 -0.10 10.55
C ARG A 19 -0.29 0.87 9.40
N SER A 20 0.70 0.53 8.57
CA SER A 20 1.08 1.37 7.43
C SER A 20 -0.11 1.66 6.52
N LYS A 21 -0.35 2.95 6.26
CA LYS A 21 -1.41 3.43 5.36
C LYS A 21 -0.80 3.82 4.01
N VAL A 22 -1.48 3.47 2.92
CA VAL A 22 -1.08 3.82 1.56
C VAL A 22 -2.17 4.66 0.92
N THR A 23 -1.83 5.88 0.49
CA THR A 23 -2.77 6.75 -0.22
C THR A 23 -2.56 6.62 -1.72
N LEU A 24 -3.61 6.20 -2.43
CA LEU A 24 -3.63 6.10 -3.89
C LEU A 24 -4.35 7.32 -4.46
N GLN A 25 -3.69 8.03 -5.37
CA GLN A 25 -4.30 9.10 -6.14
C GLN A 25 -4.81 8.55 -7.46
N THR A 26 -6.10 8.74 -7.72
CA THR A 26 -6.74 8.34 -8.98
C THR A 26 -7.42 9.53 -9.64
N SER A 27 -7.76 9.41 -10.92
CA SER A 27 -8.46 10.46 -11.67
C SER A 27 -9.82 10.85 -11.08
N MET A 28 -10.47 9.95 -10.33
CA MET A 28 -11.77 10.16 -9.71
C MET A 28 -11.67 10.61 -8.24
N GLY A 29 -10.45 10.74 -7.70
CA GLY A 29 -10.20 11.10 -6.31
C GLY A 29 -9.10 10.26 -5.66
N SER A 30 -8.68 10.67 -4.47
CA SER A 30 -7.71 9.92 -3.66
C SER A 30 -8.41 9.09 -2.59
N PHE A 31 -7.91 7.89 -2.35
CA PHE A 31 -8.35 7.07 -1.22
C PHE A 31 -7.17 6.43 -0.51
N THR A 32 -7.35 6.14 0.79
CA THR A 32 -6.31 5.58 1.63
C THR A 32 -6.67 4.14 2.01
N ILE A 33 -5.70 3.24 1.86
CA ILE A 33 -5.78 1.83 2.23
C ILE A 33 -4.97 1.64 3.51
N GLU A 34 -5.56 0.99 4.50
CA GLU A 34 -4.85 0.55 5.71
C GLU A 34 -4.35 -0.88 5.53
N MET A 35 -3.05 -1.11 5.74
CA MET A 35 -2.43 -2.40 5.50
C MET A 35 -2.32 -3.21 6.79
N TYR A 36 -2.77 -4.46 6.74
CA TYR A 36 -2.76 -5.39 7.87
C TYR A 36 -1.47 -6.23 7.85
N TYR A 37 -0.38 -5.61 8.31
CA TYR A 37 0.95 -6.22 8.31
C TYR A 37 1.07 -7.47 9.17
N ASP A 38 0.30 -7.56 10.26
CA ASP A 38 0.34 -8.69 11.18
C ASP A 38 -0.10 -10.00 10.50
N HIS A 39 -1.18 -9.91 9.72
CA HIS A 39 -1.75 -11.08 9.02
C HIS A 39 -1.06 -11.39 7.69
N ALA A 40 -0.59 -10.38 6.95
CA ALA A 40 -0.06 -10.57 5.60
C ALA A 40 1.21 -9.73 5.32
N PRO A 41 2.31 -9.94 6.06
CA PRO A 41 3.49 -9.08 6.00
C PRO A 41 4.19 -9.11 4.62
N LYS A 42 4.25 -10.29 3.99
CA LYS A 42 4.89 -10.46 2.67
C LYS A 42 4.15 -9.68 1.57
N THR A 43 2.82 -9.78 1.56
CA THR A 43 1.97 -9.10 0.58
C THR A 43 2.03 -7.59 0.77
N CYS A 44 1.95 -7.12 2.02
CA CYS A 44 2.01 -5.70 2.30
C CYS A 44 3.35 -5.10 1.87
N ARG A 45 4.47 -5.79 2.16
CA ARG A 45 5.79 -5.36 1.71
C ARG A 45 5.90 -5.31 0.18
N ASN A 46 5.46 -6.36 -0.51
CA ASN A 46 5.52 -6.39 -1.97
C ASN A 46 4.69 -5.26 -2.59
N PHE A 47 3.49 -5.01 -2.05
CA PHE A 47 2.63 -3.94 -2.52
C PHE A 47 3.27 -2.56 -2.36
N ILE A 48 3.82 -2.25 -1.17
CA ILE A 48 4.49 -0.97 -0.92
C ILE A 48 5.72 -0.81 -1.81
N GLU A 49 6.53 -1.86 -1.96
CA GLU A 49 7.71 -1.80 -2.81
C GLU A 49 7.36 -1.52 -4.28
N LEU A 50 6.31 -2.15 -4.81
CA LEU A 50 5.81 -1.88 -6.16
C LEU A 50 5.23 -0.46 -6.29
N ALA A 51 4.49 0.00 -5.27
CA ALA A 51 3.93 1.35 -5.25
C ALA A 51 5.02 2.43 -5.23
N CYS A 52 6.04 2.28 -4.38
CA CYS A 52 7.18 3.22 -4.33
C CYS A 52 7.99 3.25 -5.64
N ARG A 53 7.97 2.17 -6.41
CA ARG A 53 8.60 2.10 -7.74
C ARG A 53 7.73 2.69 -8.86
N GLY A 54 6.53 3.18 -8.56
CA GLY A 54 5.60 3.73 -9.55
C GLY A 54 4.94 2.66 -10.44
N TYR A 55 4.95 1.39 -10.02
CA TYR A 55 4.42 0.29 -10.84
C TYR A 55 2.91 0.42 -11.13
N TYR A 56 2.18 1.10 -10.25
CA TYR A 56 0.73 1.32 -10.37
C TYR A 56 0.36 2.66 -11.02
N ASP A 57 1.36 3.44 -11.47
CA ASP A 57 1.12 4.73 -12.10
C ASP A 57 0.49 4.53 -13.48
N ASN A 58 -0.54 5.32 -13.77
CA ASN A 58 -1.30 5.27 -15.03
C ASN A 58 -1.95 3.89 -15.33
N VAL A 59 -2.19 3.07 -14.30
CA VAL A 59 -2.90 1.80 -14.42
C VAL A 59 -4.40 2.01 -14.27
N LYS A 60 -5.20 1.45 -15.19
CA LYS A 60 -6.67 1.50 -15.13
C LYS A 60 -7.25 0.30 -14.37
N PHE A 61 -8.36 0.50 -13.67
CA PHE A 61 -9.15 -0.60 -13.13
C PHE A 61 -9.84 -1.35 -14.28
N HIS A 62 -9.23 -2.45 -14.70
CA HIS A 62 -9.71 -3.30 -15.80
C HIS A 62 -11.06 -4.00 -15.53
N ARG A 63 -11.47 -4.11 -14.26
CA ARG A 63 -12.71 -4.78 -13.86
C ARG A 63 -13.35 -4.06 -12.68
N ILE A 64 -14.63 -3.73 -12.85
CA ILE A 64 -15.49 -3.14 -11.83
C ILE A 64 -16.72 -4.03 -11.73
N VAL A 65 -16.95 -4.62 -10.56
CA VAL A 65 -18.15 -5.41 -10.28
C VAL A 65 -19.01 -4.60 -9.32
N LYS A 66 -20.17 -4.16 -9.80
CA LYS A 66 -21.17 -3.54 -8.94
C LYS A 66 -21.93 -4.66 -8.23
N VAL A 67 -21.48 -5.03 -7.03
CA VAL A 67 -22.31 -5.86 -6.14
C VAL A 67 -23.42 -4.97 -5.63
N SER A 68 -24.63 -5.22 -6.14
CA SER A 68 -25.86 -4.67 -5.57
C SER A 68 -26.24 -5.57 -4.41
N LEU A 69 -25.76 -5.25 -3.21
CA LEU A 69 -26.22 -5.89 -1.99
C LEU A 69 -27.57 -5.23 -1.61
N PHE A 70 -28.66 -5.69 -2.23
CA PHE A 70 -29.98 -5.55 -1.62
C PHE A 70 -30.19 -6.81 -0.78
N VAL A 71 -30.16 -6.63 0.53
CA VAL A 71 -30.83 -7.49 1.49
C VAL A 71 -32.29 -7.06 1.54
#